data_AF-A0A951F1V8-F1
#
_entry.id   AF-A0A951F1V8-F1
#
_cell.length_a   1.000
_cell.length_b   1.000
_cell.length_c   1.000
_cell.angle_alpha   90.00
_cell.angle_beta   90.00
_cell.angle_gamma   90.00
#
_symmetry.space_group_name_H-M   'P 1'
#
loop_
_entity.id
_entity.type
_entity.pdbx_description
1 polymer ?
#
loop_
_entity_poly.entity_id
_entity_poly.type
_entity_poly.pdbx_seq_one_letter_code
_entity_poly.pdbx_strand_id
1 'polypeptide(L)' 'MHDSEGLEGRYANYFQLGQNAMEFIIEFGQLYESEGKPLLHTRIVTSPGYVNQLLELLLESLADYEARFGRVR' A
#
# COMPACT_ATOMS: atom_id res chain seq x y z
N MET A 1 -4.05 -20.34 17.73
CA MET A 1 -4.71 -19.17 17.12
C MET A 1 -4.13 -17.97 17.84
N HIS A 2 -3.22 -17.22 17.21
CA HIS A 2 -2.74 -15.98 17.83
C HIS A 2 -3.89 -14.98 17.73
N ASP A 3 -4.35 -14.47 18.86
CA ASP A 3 -5.15 -13.26 18.88
C ASP A 3 -4.35 -12.17 18.17
N SER A 4 -4.87 -11.70 17.04
CA SER A 4 -4.42 -10.48 16.41
C SER A 4 -4.82 -9.33 17.34
N GLU A 5 -4.03 -9.04 18.37
CA GLU A 5 -4.18 -7.79 19.12
C GLU A 5 -4.14 -6.62 18.12
N GLY A 6 -5.32 -6.06 17.84
CA GLY A 6 -5.54 -4.70 17.35
C GLY A 6 -4.70 -4.22 16.17
N LEU A 7 -4.62 -4.96 15.06
CA LEU A 7 -4.09 -4.36 13.82
C LEU A 7 -4.96 -3.16 13.42
N GLU A 8 -4.41 -1.95 13.54
CA GLU A 8 -5.07 -0.70 13.18
C GLU A 8 -5.09 -0.52 11.66
N GLY A 9 -6.28 -0.48 11.08
CA GLY A 9 -6.47 -0.04 9.70
C GLY A 9 -6.39 1.49 9.61
N ARG A 10 -5.43 2.02 8.86
CA ARG A 10 -5.30 3.45 8.60
C ARG A 10 -5.63 3.75 7.14
N TYR A 11 -6.53 4.71 6.91
CA TYR A 11 -6.89 5.15 5.57
C TYR A 11 -5.71 5.85 4.90
N ALA A 12 -5.36 5.42 3.68
CA ALA A 12 -4.33 6.04 2.86
C ALA A 12 -4.88 6.37 1.47
N ASN A 13 -4.70 7.61 1.02
CA ASN A 13 -4.98 8.05 -0.34
C ASN A 13 -3.72 8.62 -1.04
N TYR A 14 -2.58 8.58 -0.35
CA TYR A 14 -1.30 9.05 -0.85
C TYR A 14 -0.23 7.97 -0.61
N PHE A 15 0.63 7.78 -1.61
CA PHE A 15 1.69 6.78 -1.56
C PHE A 15 3.01 7.39 -2.07
N GLN A 16 4.12 7.04 -1.42
CA GLN A 16 5.46 7.42 -1.87
C GLN A 16 6.38 6.20 -1.85
N LEU A 17 7.15 6.02 -2.92
CA LEU A 17 8.09 4.92 -3.05
C LEU A 17 9.53 5.43 -3.15
N GLY A 18 10.42 4.80 -2.38
CA GLY A 18 11.87 4.95 -2.50
C GLY A 18 12.52 3.57 -2.62
N GLN A 19 13.66 3.48 -3.30
CA GLN A 19 14.35 2.19 -3.47
C GLN A 19 15.86 2.39 -3.58
N ASN A 20 16.59 1.35 -3.21
CA ASN A 20 18.00 1.14 -3.58
C ASN A 20 18.18 -0.33 -4.01
N ALA A 21 19.43 -0.78 -4.19
CA ALA A 21 19.71 -2.14 -4.65
C ALA A 21 19.31 -3.25 -3.63
N MET A 22 19.08 -2.90 -2.36
CA MET A 22 18.84 -3.85 -1.28
C MET A 22 17.40 -3.78 -0.75
N GLU A 23 16.80 -2.59 -0.73
CA GLU A 23 15.49 -2.38 -0.13
C GLU A 23 14.60 -1.42 -0.91
N PHE A 24 13.31 -1.58 -0.69
CA PHE A 24 12.23 -0.68 -1.05
C PHE A 24 11.61 -0.11 0.21
N ILE A 25 11.24 1.16 0.13
CA ILE A 25 10.49 1.89 1.14
C ILE A 25 9.16 2.27 0.50
N ILE A 26 8.06 1.79 1.06
CA ILE A 26 6.70 2.10 0.64
C ILE A 26 6.03 2.87 1.76
N GLU A 27 5.70 4.13 1.52
CA GLU A 27 5.05 5.00 2.48
C GLU A 27 3.60 5.23 2.11
N PHE A 28 2.74 5.18 3.11
CA PHE A 28 1.30 5.38 3.03
C PHE A 28 0.95 6.61 3.86
N GLY A 29 0.09 7.46 3.31
CA GLY A 29 -0.35 8.66 3.98
C GLY A 29 -1.64 9.21 3.44
N GLN A 30 -1.97 10.39 3.95
CA GLN A 30 -3.14 11.14 3.57
C GLN A 30 -2.72 12.47 2.95
N LEU A 31 -3.32 12.84 1.82
CA LEU A 31 -3.18 14.17 1.21
C LEU A 31 -4.57 14.75 1.00
N TYR A 32 -4.81 15.91 1.59
CA TYR A 32 -6.06 16.67 1.47
C TYR A 32 -5.81 17.96 0.69
N GLU A 33 -6.78 18.43 -0.08
CA GLU A 33 -6.64 19.63 -0.95
C GLU A 33 -6.22 20.89 -0.18
N SER A 34 -6.62 21.01 1.08
CA SER A 34 -6.27 22.12 1.98
C SER A 34 -4.83 22.04 2.50
N GLU A 35 -4.17 20.89 2.36
CA GLU A 35 -2.85 20.63 2.93
C GLU A 35 -1.77 20.64 1.84
N GLY A 36 -0.73 21.44 2.04
CA GLY A 36 0.39 21.55 1.09
C GLY A 36 1.38 20.38 1.16
N LYS A 37 1.20 19.42 2.07
CA LYS A 37 2.09 18.28 2.29
C LYS A 37 1.30 17.04 2.75
N PRO A 38 1.72 15.83 2.36
CA PRO A 38 1.07 14.60 2.79
C PRO A 38 1.37 14.29 4.28
N LEU A 39 0.38 13.78 4.98
CA LEU A 39 0.46 13.22 6.33
C LEU A 39 0.79 11.72 6.25
N LEU A 40 2.08 11.39 6.27
CA LEU A 40 2.56 10.00 6.23
C LEU A 40 2.34 9.31 7.57
N HIS A 41 1.92 8.05 7.52
CA HIS A 41 1.44 7.37 8.72
C HIS A 41 1.87 5.90 8.83
N THR A 42 2.17 5.24 7.71
CA THR A 42 2.68 3.86 7.68
C THR A 42 3.81 3.77 6.69
N ARG A 43 4.91 3.11 7.09
CA ARG A 43 6.06 2.83 6.23
C ARG A 43 6.37 1.35 6.27
N ILE A 44 6.50 0.75 5.11
CA ILE A 44 6.98 -0.63 4.93
C ILE A 44 8.37 -0.56 4.31
N VAL A 45 9.34 -1.19 4.95
CA VAL A 45 10.68 -1.40 4.38
C VAL A 45 10.82 -2.88 4.08
N THR A 46 11.11 -3.22 2.83
CA THR A 46 11.15 -4.62 2.39
C THR A 46 12.13 -4.83 1.24
N SER A 47 12.39 -6.07 0.86
CA SER A 47 13.31 -6.38 -0.25
C SER A 47 12.60 -6.32 -1.61
N PRO A 48 13.33 -6.10 -2.73
CA PRO A 48 12.75 -6.12 -4.07
C PRO A 48 11.95 -7.39 -4.39
N GLY A 49 12.39 -8.55 -3.89
CA GLY A 49 11.71 -9.82 -4.09
C GLY A 49 10.31 -9.88 -3.45
N TYR A 50 10.10 -9.24 -2.30
CA TYR A 50 8.78 -9.14 -1.68
C TYR A 50 7.90 -8.06 -2.32
N VAL A 51 8.49 -7.01 -2.90
CA VAL A 51 7.73 -6.03 -3.70
C VAL A 51 7.13 -6.69 -4.94
N ASN A 52 7.89 -7.53 -5.64
CA ASN A 52 7.34 -8.27 -6.79
C ASN A 52 6.17 -9.16 -6.41
N GLN A 53 6.29 -9.92 -5.31
CA GLN A 53 5.20 -10.76 -4.80
C GLN A 53 3.98 -9.93 -4.40
N LEU A 54 4.20 -8.77 -3.75
CA LEU A 54 3.10 -7.86 -3.40
C LEU A 54 2.40 -7.31 -4.65
N LEU A 55 3.15 -6.94 -5.70
CA LEU A 55 2.59 -6.45 -6.96
C LEU A 55 1.73 -7.50 -7.64
N GLU A 56 2.20 -8.74 -7.73
CA GLU A 56 1.44 -9.87 -8.30
C GLU A 56 0.11 -10.07 -7.56
N LEU A 57 0.16 -10.13 -6.22
CA LEU A 57 -1.03 -10.27 -5.38
C LEU A 57 -2.02 -9.11 -5.54
N LEU A 58 -1.52 -7.87 -5.66
CA LEU A 58 -2.36 -6.69 -5.87
C LEU A 58 -3.06 -6.74 -7.22
N LEU A 59 -2.36 -7.15 -8.29
CA LEU A 59 -2.92 -7.26 -9.63
C LEU A 59 -4.00 -8.34 -9.70
N GLU A 60 -3.74 -9.51 -9.12
CA GLU A 60 -4.73 -10.60 -9.03
C GLU A 60 -5.96 -10.15 -8.24
N SER A 61 -5.76 -9.54 -7.08
CA SER A 61 -6.85 -9.03 -6.24
C SER A 61 -7.69 -7.96 -6.94
N LEU A 62 -7.04 -7.09 -7.72
CA LEU A 62 -7.75 -6.07 -8.51
C LEU A 62 -8.57 -6.71 -9.64
N ALA A 63 -8.01 -7.69 -10.36
CA ALA A 63 -8.73 -8.40 -11.41
C ALA A 63 -9.98 -9.10 -10.85
N ASP A 64 -9.86 -9.77 -9.70
CA ASP A 64 -10.98 -10.41 -9.01
C ASP A 64 -12.04 -9.39 -8.56
N TYR A 65 -11.61 -8.24 -8.07
CA TYR A 65 -12.51 -7.14 -7.72
C TYR A 65 -13.27 -6.65 -8.97
N GLU A 66 -12.57 -6.37 -10.07
CA GLU A 66 -13.18 -5.83 -11.28
C GLU A 66 -14.14 -6.82 -11.95
N ALA A 67 -13.85 -8.12 -11.90
CA ALA A 67 -14.75 -9.16 -12.38
C ALA A 67 -16.08 -9.19 -11.59
N ARG A 68 -16.05 -8.79 -10.32
CA ARG A 68 -17.21 -8.82 -9.41
C ARG A 68 -17.98 -7.50 -9.36
N PHE A 69 -17.29 -6.37 -9.42
CA PHE A 69 -17.86 -5.04 -9.15
C PHE A 69 -17.77 -4.08 -10.34
N GLY A 70 -17.14 -4.50 -11.43
CA GLY A 70 -16.86 -3.67 -12.61
C GLY A 70 -15.51 -2.97 -12.52
N ARG A 71 -15.06 -2.46 -13.67
CA ARG A 71 -13.73 -1.83 -13.79
C ARG A 71 -13.59 -0.59 -12.92
N VAL A 72 -12.44 -0.47 -12.28
CA VAL A 72 -12.01 0.76 -11.62
C VAL A 72 -11.62 1.75 -12.73
N ARG A 73 -12.02 3.02 -12.59
CA ARG A 73 -11.70 4.10 -13.53
C ARG A 73 -10.54 4.94 -13.04
#